data_AF-A0A946Z0W3-F1
#
_entry.id   AF-A0A946Z0W3-F1
#
_cell.length_a   1.000
_cell.length_b   1.000
_cell.length_c   1.000
_cell.angle_alpha   90.00
_cell.angle_beta   90.00
_cell.angle_gamma   90.00
#
_symmetry.space_group_name_H-M   'P 1'
#
loop_
_entity.id
_entity.type
_entity.pdbx_description
1 polymer ?
#
loop_
_entity_poly.entity_id
_entity_poly.type
_entity_poly.pdbx_seq_one_letter_code
_entity_poly.pdbx_strand_id
1 'polypeptide(L)'
;SGPTMPEGSSPADALGVLRDHNLLEAVPEAVIAHLEAAQPAAIGDIDHHSEVVADGHLAASAAVRRLGELDIPARAVTEDLRGFAIAAARSTCESLSGTVAVLTGETTMNVTGGGRGGRNQSAALAGAIALDGGVPAVFAALATDGIDGPTDAAGAIVTHRTAEIIRSGGLDPRRSLGDDDAYPALAAADALVITGPSGTNVSDLWMGWRQDG
;
A
#
# COMPACT_ATOMS: atom_id res chain seq x y z
N SER A 1 19.88 4.00 -4.05
CA SER A 1 21.11 3.41 -4.63
C SER A 1 20.97 3.13 -6.12
N GLY A 2 20.22 3.94 -6.88
CA GLY A 2 19.90 3.67 -8.30
C GLY A 2 21.17 3.49 -9.14
N PRO A 3 21.54 2.25 -9.51
CA PRO A 3 22.89 1.95 -10.00
C PRO A 3 23.18 2.55 -11.38
N THR A 4 22.14 2.92 -12.11
CA THR A 4 22.20 3.61 -13.41
C THR A 4 21.79 5.08 -13.32
N MET A 5 21.41 5.55 -12.13
CA MET A 5 21.00 6.93 -11.92
C MET A 5 22.18 7.77 -11.44
N PRO A 6 22.22 9.05 -11.81
CA PRO A 6 23.22 9.95 -11.27
C PRO A 6 23.13 10.01 -9.74
N GLU A 7 24.28 9.86 -9.08
CA GLU A 7 24.38 9.99 -7.63
C GLU A 7 24.37 11.48 -7.27
N GLY A 8 23.38 11.88 -6.46
CA GLY A 8 23.22 13.26 -6.01
C GLY A 8 23.89 13.54 -4.66
N SER A 9 24.35 12.51 -3.96
CA SER A 9 25.00 12.61 -2.65
C SER A 9 26.51 12.36 -2.73
N SER A 10 27.25 12.89 -1.76
CA SER A 10 28.71 12.74 -1.67
C SER A 10 29.12 11.86 -0.49
N PRO A 11 30.36 11.33 -0.49
CA PRO A 11 30.91 10.65 0.68
C PRO A 11 30.92 11.53 1.95
N ALA A 12 31.06 12.85 1.80
CA ALA A 12 30.98 13.80 2.91
C ALA A 12 29.57 13.89 3.50
N ASP A 13 28.53 13.78 2.67
CA ASP A 13 27.14 13.72 3.14
C ASP A 13 26.88 12.44 3.93
N ALA A 14 27.41 11.30 3.45
CA ALA A 14 27.33 10.03 4.18
C ALA A 14 28.01 10.11 5.56
N LEU A 15 29.21 10.70 5.64
CA LEU A 15 29.86 10.97 6.93
C LEU A 15 29.08 11.96 7.81
N GLY A 16 28.37 12.93 7.20
CA GLY A 16 27.44 13.83 7.87
C GLY A 16 26.31 13.07 8.55
N VAL A 17 25.64 12.18 7.83
CA VAL A 17 24.57 11.32 8.37
C VAL A 17 25.09 10.47 9.53
N LEU A 18 26.28 9.85 9.40
CA LEU A 18 26.86 9.08 10.50
C LEU A 18 27.14 9.92 11.75
N ARG A 19 27.58 11.18 11.58
CA ARG A 19 27.76 12.13 12.69
C ARG A 19 26.45 12.51 13.34
N ASP A 20 25.47 12.92 12.54
CA ASP A 20 24.17 13.40 13.04
C ASP A 20 23.42 12.33 13.83
N HIS A 21 23.65 11.05 13.50
CA HIS A 21 23.09 9.90 14.22
C HIS A 21 24.00 9.29 15.30
N ASN A 22 25.16 9.90 15.61
CA ASN A 22 26.15 9.41 16.58
C ASN A 22 26.64 7.97 16.30
N LEU A 23 26.82 7.63 15.02
CA LEU A 23 27.18 6.27 14.58
C LEU A 23 28.66 6.10 14.23
N LEU A 24 29.47 7.17 14.25
CA LEU A 24 30.88 7.11 13.84
C LEU A 24 31.69 6.04 14.60
N GLU A 25 31.46 5.89 15.91
CA GLU A 25 32.17 4.90 16.74
C GLU A 25 31.59 3.48 16.62
N ALA A 26 30.35 3.35 16.16
CA ALA A 26 29.67 2.06 15.98
C ALA A 26 29.98 1.41 14.61
N VAL A 27 30.42 2.21 13.65
CA VAL A 27 30.75 1.76 12.30
C VAL A 27 32.22 1.31 12.24
N PRO A 28 32.54 0.20 11.54
CA PRO A 28 33.92 -0.25 11.40
C PRO A 28 34.83 0.81 10.78
N GLU A 29 36.05 0.94 11.30
CA GLU A 29 37.06 1.91 10.84
C GLU A 29 37.31 1.85 9.33
N ALA A 30 37.27 0.66 8.74
CA ALA A 30 37.42 0.46 7.30
C ALA A 30 36.36 1.18 6.46
N VAL A 31 35.13 1.32 6.98
CA VAL A 31 34.03 2.04 6.29
C VAL A 31 34.27 3.54 6.37
N ILE A 32 34.70 4.05 7.54
CA ILE A 32 35.06 5.47 7.71
C ILE A 32 36.22 5.83 6.77
N ALA A 33 37.28 5.03 6.78
CA ALA A 33 38.43 5.21 5.90
C ALA A 33 38.03 5.17 4.41
N HIS A 34 37.10 4.31 4.03
CA HIS A 34 36.58 4.27 2.66
C HIS A 34 35.85 5.58 2.29
N LEU A 35 34.96 6.08 3.16
CA LEU A 35 34.20 7.30 2.89
C LEU A 35 35.10 8.55 2.87
N GLU A 36 36.13 8.61 3.71
CA GLU A 36 37.10 9.71 3.73
C GLU A 36 38.00 9.73 2.48
N ALA A 37 38.33 8.55 1.95
CA ALA A 37 39.15 8.42 0.74
C ALA A 37 38.33 8.49 -0.56
N ALA A 38 37.01 8.25 -0.49
CA ALA A 38 36.14 8.24 -1.65
C ALA A 38 35.96 9.64 -2.23
N GLN A 39 35.95 9.72 -3.56
CA GLN A 39 35.52 10.90 -4.29
C GLN A 39 34.11 10.67 -4.82
N PRO A 40 33.28 11.72 -4.97
CA PRO A 40 32.02 11.60 -5.68
C PRO A 40 32.23 10.90 -7.02
N ALA A 41 31.39 9.92 -7.34
CA ALA A 41 31.51 9.19 -8.59
C ALA A 41 31.38 10.18 -9.77
N ALA A 42 32.42 10.29 -10.58
CA ALA A 42 32.34 11.04 -11.83
C ALA A 42 31.49 10.24 -12.81
N ILE A 43 30.28 10.72 -13.08
CA ILE A 43 29.46 10.20 -14.16
C ILE A 43 30.10 10.75 -15.42
N GLY A 44 30.78 9.88 -16.17
CA GLY A 44 31.28 10.25 -17.49
C GLY A 44 30.13 10.75 -18.38
N ASP A 45 30.47 11.38 -19.50
CA ASP A 45 29.49 11.77 -20.52
C ASP A 45 28.97 10.52 -21.23
N ILE A 46 28.08 9.79 -20.56
CA ILE A 46 27.46 8.55 -21.03
C ILE A 46 26.05 8.92 -21.50
N ASP A 47 25.78 8.67 -22.78
CA ASP A 47 24.42 8.72 -23.31
C ASP A 47 23.58 7.60 -22.65
N HIS A 48 22.70 7.99 -21.74
CA HIS A 48 21.97 7.10 -20.85
C HIS A 48 20.47 7.36 -20.95
N HIS A 49 19.69 6.29 -21.11
CA HIS A 49 18.24 6.31 -21.15
C HIS A 49 17.66 5.37 -20.10
N SER A 50 16.80 5.91 -19.23
CA SER A 50 16.00 5.15 -18.27
C SER A 50 14.53 5.30 -18.62
N GLU A 51 13.82 4.17 -18.66
CA GLU A 51 12.37 4.11 -18.84
C GLU A 51 11.74 3.29 -17.71
N VAL A 52 10.67 3.81 -17.11
CA VAL A 52 9.84 3.07 -16.17
C VAL A 52 8.84 2.25 -16.97
N VAL A 53 9.03 0.94 -17.01
CA VAL A 53 8.16 0.01 -17.78
C VAL A 53 6.98 -0.52 -16.96
N ALA A 54 7.02 -0.38 -15.64
CA ALA A 54 5.95 -0.76 -14.72
C ALA A 54 6.00 0.06 -13.44
N ASP A 55 4.86 0.61 -13.04
CA ASP A 55 4.64 1.29 -11.76
C ASP A 55 3.15 1.23 -11.36
N GLY A 56 2.84 1.81 -10.20
CA GLY A 56 1.48 1.85 -9.67
C GLY A 56 0.52 2.64 -10.56
N HIS A 57 0.98 3.71 -11.22
CA HIS A 57 0.16 4.51 -12.11
C HIS A 57 -0.24 3.75 -13.37
N LEU A 58 0.65 2.92 -13.91
CA LEU A 58 0.35 2.02 -15.02
C LEU A 58 -0.68 0.96 -14.59
N ALA A 59 -0.54 0.41 -13.38
CA ALA A 59 -1.52 -0.54 -12.82
C ALA A 59 -2.91 0.11 -12.62
N ALA A 60 -2.96 1.32 -12.06
CA ALA A 60 -4.21 2.08 -11.89
C ALA A 60 -4.85 2.42 -13.24
N SER A 61 -4.06 2.87 -14.21
CA SER A 61 -4.53 3.17 -15.56
C SER A 61 -5.06 1.93 -16.27
N ALA A 62 -4.41 0.78 -16.09
CA ALA A 62 -4.88 -0.49 -16.62
C ALA A 62 -6.22 -0.92 -16.00
N ALA A 63 -6.41 -0.72 -14.69
CA ALA A 63 -7.68 -0.98 -14.01
C ALA A 63 -8.79 -0.07 -14.52
N VAL A 64 -8.55 1.24 -14.66
CA VAL A 64 -9.51 2.20 -15.24
C VAL A 64 -9.90 1.80 -16.66
N ARG A 65 -8.93 1.47 -17.52
CA ARG A 65 -9.19 1.00 -18.88
C ARG A 65 -10.07 -0.23 -18.88
N ARG A 66 -9.76 -1.22 -18.02
CA ARG A 66 -10.52 -2.46 -17.92
C ARG A 66 -11.96 -2.23 -17.45
N LEU A 67 -12.18 -1.30 -16.53
CA LEU A 67 -13.53 -0.90 -16.09
C LEU A 67 -14.30 -0.20 -17.21
N GLY A 68 -13.63 0.64 -18.00
CA GLY A 68 -14.21 1.28 -19.19
C GLY A 68 -14.65 0.28 -20.27
N GLU A 69 -13.88 -0.80 -20.49
CA GLU A 69 -14.28 -1.91 -21.38
C GLU A 69 -15.55 -2.65 -20.92
N LEU A 70 -15.92 -2.49 -19.65
CA LEU A 70 -17.11 -3.06 -19.03
C LEU A 70 -18.24 -2.03 -18.86
N ASP A 71 -18.10 -0.84 -19.45
CA ASP A 71 -19.01 0.31 -19.28
C ASP A 71 -19.19 0.77 -17.82
N ILE A 72 -18.18 0.54 -16.98
CA ILE A 72 -18.17 0.98 -15.58
C ILE A 72 -17.38 2.30 -15.48
N PRO A 73 -18.02 3.41 -15.06
CA PRO A 73 -17.34 4.69 -14.87
C PRO A 73 -16.23 4.57 -13.82
N ALA A 74 -15.00 4.90 -14.19
CA ALA A 74 -13.85 4.83 -13.31
C ALA A 74 -12.88 5.99 -13.57
N ARG A 75 -12.15 6.38 -12.53
CA ARG A 75 -11.06 7.37 -12.63
C ARG A 75 -9.89 6.98 -11.74
N ALA A 76 -8.69 7.23 -12.23
CA ALA A 76 -7.50 7.19 -11.38
C ALA A 76 -7.47 8.46 -10.52
N VAL A 77 -7.18 8.30 -9.24
CA VAL A 77 -6.81 9.39 -8.34
C VAL A 77 -5.33 9.69 -8.57
N THR A 78 -5.00 10.95 -8.80
CA THR A 78 -3.63 11.38 -9.15
C THR A 78 -2.70 11.42 -7.94
N GLU A 79 -3.25 11.64 -6.75
CA GLU A 79 -2.51 11.62 -5.50
C GLU A 79 -2.23 10.18 -5.06
N ASP A 80 -0.95 9.87 -4.83
CA ASP A 80 -0.54 8.57 -4.31
C ASP A 80 -1.16 8.29 -2.93
N LEU A 81 -1.58 7.04 -2.74
CA LEU A 81 -1.86 6.49 -1.42
C LEU A 81 -0.59 6.53 -0.57
N ARG A 82 -0.65 7.27 0.53
CA ARG A 82 0.44 7.41 1.50
C ARG A 82 -0.12 7.57 2.91
N GLY A 83 0.74 7.41 3.90
CA GLY A 83 0.38 7.53 5.32
C GLY A 83 -0.30 6.28 5.86
N PHE A 84 -0.98 6.41 7.00
CA PHE A 84 -1.52 5.25 7.70
C PHE A 84 -2.74 4.64 6.99
N ALA A 85 -2.66 3.34 6.70
CA ALA A 85 -3.63 2.61 5.88
C ALA A 85 -5.08 2.72 6.40
N ILE A 86 -5.27 2.62 7.72
CA ILE A 86 -6.61 2.74 8.34
C ILE A 86 -7.20 4.14 8.14
N ALA A 87 -6.39 5.19 8.30
CA ALA A 87 -6.84 6.56 8.15
C ALA A 87 -7.13 6.89 6.68
N ALA A 88 -6.24 6.46 5.78
CA ALA A 88 -6.43 6.59 4.34
C ALA A 88 -7.70 5.88 3.88
N ALA A 89 -7.94 4.63 4.30
CA ALA A 89 -9.12 3.86 3.91
C ALA A 89 -10.43 4.51 4.34
N ARG A 90 -10.49 5.08 5.56
CA ARG A 90 -11.67 5.82 6.04
C ARG A 90 -11.95 7.03 5.16
N SER A 91 -10.93 7.86 4.91
CA SER A 91 -11.06 9.04 4.05
C SER A 91 -11.47 8.66 2.62
N THR A 92 -10.88 7.61 2.06
CA THR A 92 -11.27 7.08 0.76
C THR A 92 -12.74 6.68 0.76
N CYS A 93 -13.20 5.87 1.73
CA CYS A 93 -14.59 5.41 1.85
C CYS A 93 -15.60 6.56 2.00
N GLU A 94 -15.25 7.61 2.75
CA GLU A 94 -16.09 8.81 2.91
C GLU A 94 -16.29 9.56 1.58
N SER A 95 -15.26 9.58 0.74
CA SER A 95 -15.24 10.29 -0.56
C SER A 95 -15.83 9.52 -1.75
N LEU A 96 -16.25 8.26 -1.56
CA LEU A 96 -16.76 7.42 -2.66
C LEU A 96 -18.04 7.97 -3.27
N SER A 97 -18.22 7.72 -4.56
CA SER A 97 -19.40 8.10 -5.34
C SER A 97 -19.72 7.05 -6.40
N GLY A 98 -20.71 7.34 -7.26
CA GLY A 98 -21.12 6.47 -8.36
C GLY A 98 -20.05 6.19 -9.42
N THR A 99 -18.87 6.83 -9.34
CA THR A 99 -17.69 6.53 -10.18
C THR A 99 -16.65 5.78 -9.36
N VAL A 100 -16.11 4.68 -9.90
CA VAL A 100 -15.04 3.91 -9.26
C VAL A 100 -13.79 4.78 -9.13
N ALA A 101 -13.35 5.04 -7.91
CA ALA A 101 -12.04 5.63 -7.63
C ALA A 101 -10.99 4.52 -7.63
N VAL A 102 -9.95 4.67 -8.44
CA VAL A 102 -8.78 3.78 -8.48
C VAL A 102 -7.60 4.54 -7.91
N LEU A 103 -6.97 4.01 -6.87
CA LEU A 103 -5.86 4.64 -6.18
C LEU A 103 -4.66 3.69 -6.14
N THR A 104 -3.46 4.23 -6.18
CA THR A 104 -2.23 3.46 -6.07
C THR A 104 -1.24 4.16 -5.15
N GLY A 105 -0.38 3.39 -4.50
CA GLY A 105 0.70 3.90 -3.67
C GLY A 105 1.07 2.91 -2.59
N GLU A 106 1.71 3.40 -1.54
CA GLU A 106 2.24 2.58 -0.46
C GLU A 106 1.84 3.21 0.87
N THR A 107 0.92 2.54 1.58
CA THR A 107 0.51 3.01 2.91
C THR A 107 1.44 2.44 4.00
N THR A 108 1.25 2.83 5.25
CA THR A 108 1.95 2.21 6.39
C THR A 108 0.96 1.77 7.47
N MET A 109 1.43 0.91 8.36
CA MET A 109 0.70 0.45 9.53
C MET A 109 1.62 0.47 10.74
N ASN A 110 1.08 0.85 11.90
CA ASN A 110 1.73 0.61 13.17
C ASN A 110 1.12 -0.64 13.81
N VAL A 111 1.89 -1.71 13.90
CA VAL A 111 1.44 -2.96 14.53
C VAL A 111 1.64 -2.84 16.03
N THR A 112 0.55 -2.95 16.78
CA THR A 112 0.52 -2.84 18.24
C THR A 112 -0.09 -4.08 18.91
N GLY A 113 -0.87 -4.85 18.17
CA GLY A 113 -1.45 -6.12 18.56
C GLY A 113 -0.61 -7.33 18.15
N GLY A 114 -1.13 -8.52 18.46
CA GLY A 114 -0.53 -9.82 18.11
C GLY A 114 -1.34 -10.61 17.09
N GLY A 115 -2.30 -9.97 16.43
CA GLY A 115 -3.19 -10.58 15.45
C GLY A 115 -2.50 -10.94 14.14
N ARG A 116 -3.28 -11.56 13.24
CA ARG A 116 -2.86 -11.88 11.88
C ARG A 116 -3.57 -10.97 10.87
N GLY A 117 -2.79 -10.35 9.99
CA GLY A 117 -3.30 -9.53 8.92
C GLY A 117 -2.18 -8.79 8.22
N GLY A 118 -2.56 -7.88 7.33
CA GLY A 118 -1.65 -6.96 6.68
C GLY A 118 -2.27 -5.58 6.54
N ARG A 119 -1.54 -4.72 5.86
CA ARG A 119 -1.88 -3.32 5.65
C ARG A 119 -3.15 -3.18 4.83
N ASN A 120 -3.25 -3.91 3.72
CA ASN A 120 -4.40 -3.88 2.83
C ASN A 120 -5.63 -4.54 3.46
N GLN A 121 -5.45 -5.62 4.21
CA GLN A 121 -6.51 -6.25 4.99
C GLN A 121 -7.06 -5.31 6.06
N SER A 122 -6.19 -4.60 6.79
CA SER A 122 -6.67 -3.66 7.81
C SER A 122 -7.31 -2.42 7.21
N ALA A 123 -6.80 -1.94 6.05
CA ALA A 123 -7.48 -0.92 5.26
C ALA A 123 -8.89 -1.39 4.84
N ALA A 124 -9.00 -2.60 4.30
CA ALA A 124 -10.27 -3.18 3.90
C ALA A 124 -11.23 -3.35 5.10
N LEU A 125 -10.76 -3.85 6.25
CA LEU A 125 -11.58 -3.97 7.46
C LEU A 125 -12.01 -2.60 7.99
N ALA A 126 -11.13 -1.59 7.96
CA ALA A 126 -11.49 -0.21 8.29
C ALA A 126 -12.54 0.35 7.33
N GLY A 127 -12.43 0.04 6.02
CA GLY A 127 -13.43 0.37 5.02
C GLY A 127 -14.77 -0.31 5.27
N ALA A 128 -14.77 -1.60 5.64
CA ALA A 128 -15.99 -2.32 6.00
C ALA A 128 -16.73 -1.67 7.18
N ILE A 129 -15.98 -1.18 8.18
CA ILE A 129 -16.54 -0.44 9.32
C ILE A 129 -17.08 0.92 8.89
N ALA A 130 -16.41 1.61 7.96
CA ALA A 130 -16.83 2.92 7.48
C ALA A 130 -18.09 2.86 6.59
N LEU A 131 -18.26 1.77 5.84
CA LEU A 131 -19.39 1.55 4.93
C LEU A 131 -20.61 0.89 5.60
N ASP A 132 -20.44 0.39 6.83
CA ASP A 132 -21.41 -0.44 7.55
C ASP A 132 -22.81 0.19 7.64
N GLY A 133 -23.84 -0.55 7.19
CA GLY A 133 -25.24 -0.13 7.25
C GLY A 133 -25.61 1.05 6.33
N GLY A 134 -24.69 1.49 5.47
CA GLY A 134 -24.92 2.54 4.48
C GLY A 134 -25.62 2.03 3.22
N VAL A 135 -25.69 2.91 2.21
CA VAL A 135 -26.10 2.55 0.85
C VAL A 135 -25.10 1.55 0.22
N PRO A 136 -25.48 0.83 -0.85
CA PRO A 136 -24.58 -0.10 -1.52
C PRO A 136 -23.24 0.52 -1.87
N ALA A 137 -22.17 -0.08 -1.37
CA ALA A 137 -20.79 0.34 -1.58
C ALA A 137 -19.85 -0.86 -1.60
N VAL A 138 -18.73 -0.72 -2.29
CA VAL A 138 -17.64 -1.69 -2.41
C VAL A 138 -16.31 -0.97 -2.22
N PHE A 139 -15.40 -1.58 -1.48
CA PHE A 139 -14.03 -1.12 -1.35
C PHE A 139 -13.08 -2.32 -1.40
N ALA A 140 -12.04 -2.22 -2.22
CA ALA A 140 -11.00 -3.21 -2.39
C ALA A 140 -9.65 -2.55 -2.06
N ALA A 141 -8.85 -3.24 -1.25
CA ALA A 141 -7.47 -2.87 -0.96
C ALA A 141 -6.60 -4.09 -1.19
N LEU A 142 -5.64 -4.01 -2.12
CA LEU A 142 -4.89 -5.15 -2.63
C LEU A 142 -3.41 -4.80 -2.83
N ALA A 143 -2.52 -5.67 -2.39
CA ALA A 143 -1.09 -5.68 -2.72
C ALA A 143 -0.89 -6.29 -4.12
N THR A 144 -0.13 -5.61 -4.98
CA THR A 144 0.08 -6.06 -6.36
C THR A 144 1.02 -7.26 -6.49
N ASP A 145 1.79 -7.58 -5.44
CA ASP A 145 2.61 -8.79 -5.35
C ASP A 145 1.82 -10.05 -4.96
N GLY A 146 0.56 -9.87 -4.55
CA GLY A 146 -0.34 -10.94 -4.15
C GLY A 146 -0.22 -11.36 -2.68
N ILE A 147 0.57 -10.64 -1.87
CA ILE A 147 0.83 -10.98 -0.47
C ILE A 147 0.72 -9.72 0.41
N ASP A 148 -0.14 -9.76 1.42
CA ASP A 148 -0.35 -8.69 2.38
C ASP A 148 -0.06 -9.18 3.80
N GLY A 149 1.01 -8.68 4.40
CA GLY A 149 1.50 -9.12 5.71
C GLY A 149 1.95 -10.60 5.71
N PRO A 150 2.05 -11.24 6.89
CA PRO A 150 2.38 -12.66 7.01
C PRO A 150 1.16 -13.55 6.72
N THR A 151 0.55 -13.39 5.55
CA THR A 151 -0.68 -14.10 5.14
C THR A 151 -0.60 -14.62 3.71
N ASP A 152 -1.58 -15.41 3.28
CA ASP A 152 -1.72 -15.88 1.89
C ASP A 152 -2.62 -14.99 1.03
N ALA A 153 -3.15 -13.90 1.61
CA ALA A 153 -4.03 -12.97 0.92
C ALA A 153 -3.27 -11.80 0.34
N ALA A 154 -3.70 -11.32 -0.83
CA ALA A 154 -3.27 -10.04 -1.39
C ALA A 154 -3.92 -8.85 -0.67
N GLY A 155 -5.00 -9.09 0.06
CA GLY A 155 -5.84 -8.06 0.64
C GLY A 155 -7.28 -8.54 0.75
N ALA A 156 -8.24 -7.63 0.58
CA ALA A 156 -9.65 -7.97 0.67
C ALA A 156 -10.56 -7.03 -0.14
N ILE A 157 -11.75 -7.53 -0.46
CA ILE A 157 -12.87 -6.78 -1.04
C ILE A 157 -14.01 -6.79 -0.02
N VAL A 158 -14.46 -5.61 0.38
CA VAL A 158 -15.49 -5.42 1.38
C VAL A 158 -16.65 -4.61 0.82
N THR A 159 -17.81 -4.75 1.47
CA THR A 159 -19.02 -4.00 1.13
C THR A 159 -19.64 -3.39 2.38
N HIS A 160 -20.66 -2.55 2.18
CA HIS A 160 -21.53 -2.04 3.26
C HIS A 160 -22.15 -3.13 4.17
N ARG A 161 -22.14 -4.41 3.76
CA ARG A 161 -22.64 -5.55 4.54
C ARG A 161 -21.55 -6.34 5.27
N THR A 162 -20.28 -6.15 4.94
CA THR A 162 -19.19 -7.00 5.43
C THR A 162 -19.09 -6.96 6.95
N ALA A 163 -19.20 -5.79 7.58
CA ALA A 163 -19.14 -5.67 9.03
C ALA A 163 -20.31 -6.39 9.74
N GLU A 164 -21.51 -6.40 9.16
CA GLU A 164 -22.64 -7.17 9.66
C GLU A 164 -22.40 -8.68 9.57
N ILE A 165 -21.83 -9.15 8.46
CA ILE A 165 -21.50 -10.57 8.27
C ILE A 165 -20.46 -11.02 9.30
N ILE A 166 -19.42 -10.21 9.55
CA ILE A 166 -18.41 -10.47 10.60
C ILE A 166 -19.09 -10.61 11.97
N ARG A 167 -19.99 -9.67 12.33
CA ARG A 167 -20.75 -9.73 13.59
C ARG A 167 -21.62 -10.97 13.70
N SER A 168 -22.28 -11.35 12.61
CA SER A 168 -23.11 -12.56 12.55
C SER A 168 -22.28 -13.84 12.70
N GLY A 169 -21.00 -13.80 12.33
CA GLY A 169 -20.00 -14.85 12.57
C GLY A 169 -19.42 -14.87 13.99
N GLY A 170 -19.87 -13.99 14.88
CA GLY A 170 -19.42 -13.95 16.29
C GLY A 170 -18.13 -13.15 16.53
N LEU A 171 -17.63 -12.42 15.54
CA LEU A 171 -16.46 -11.55 15.67
C LEU A 171 -16.88 -10.08 15.75
N ASP A 172 -16.08 -9.24 16.40
CA ASP A 172 -16.27 -7.79 16.41
C ASP A 172 -15.27 -7.13 15.43
N PRO A 173 -15.74 -6.47 14.34
CA PRO A 173 -14.86 -5.81 13.37
C PRO A 173 -13.93 -4.76 14.00
N ARG A 174 -14.43 -3.95 14.94
CA ARG A 174 -13.64 -2.87 15.56
C ARG A 174 -12.59 -3.45 16.50
N ARG A 175 -12.94 -4.49 17.26
CA ARG A 175 -11.98 -5.21 18.09
C ARG A 175 -10.91 -5.89 17.24
N SER A 176 -11.30 -6.60 16.18
CA SER A 176 -10.36 -7.28 15.28
C SER A 176 -9.39 -6.28 14.63
N LEU A 177 -9.88 -5.10 14.24
CA LEU A 177 -9.03 -4.02 13.73
C LEU A 177 -8.08 -3.47 14.81
N GLY A 178 -8.54 -3.34 16.06
CA GLY A 178 -7.71 -2.86 17.17
C GLY A 178 -6.65 -3.87 17.66
N ASP A 179 -6.90 -5.16 17.47
CA ASP A 179 -5.99 -6.26 17.84
C ASP A 179 -5.02 -6.63 16.70
N ASP A 180 -5.02 -5.88 15.59
CA ASP A 180 -4.29 -6.16 14.33
C ASP A 180 -4.62 -7.54 13.73
N ASP A 181 -5.85 -8.00 13.92
CA ASP A 181 -6.34 -9.34 13.57
C ASP A 181 -7.36 -9.31 12.40
N ALA A 182 -7.01 -8.58 11.34
CA ALA A 182 -7.91 -8.36 10.21
C ALA A 182 -8.19 -9.63 9.39
N TYR A 183 -7.23 -10.55 9.28
CA TYR A 183 -7.35 -11.76 8.47
C TYR A 183 -8.55 -12.63 8.89
N PRO A 184 -8.66 -13.10 10.15
CA PRO A 184 -9.77 -13.97 10.54
C PRO A 184 -11.12 -13.28 10.45
N ALA A 185 -11.19 -11.96 10.73
CA ALA A 185 -12.42 -11.19 10.55
C ALA A 185 -12.87 -11.18 9.09
N LEU A 186 -11.97 -10.87 8.16
CA LEU A 186 -12.28 -10.84 6.72
C LEU A 186 -12.57 -12.25 6.17
N ALA A 187 -11.89 -13.27 6.66
CA ALA A 187 -12.16 -14.66 6.32
C ALA A 187 -13.58 -15.08 6.73
N ALA A 188 -14.05 -14.68 7.92
CA ALA A 188 -15.40 -14.97 8.40
C ALA A 188 -16.50 -14.36 7.52
N ALA A 189 -16.17 -13.35 6.72
CA ALA A 189 -17.07 -12.72 5.76
C ALA A 189 -16.80 -13.06 4.29
N ASP A 190 -15.93 -14.04 4.03
CA ASP A 190 -15.49 -14.43 2.68
C ASP A 190 -15.00 -13.23 1.85
N ALA A 191 -14.32 -12.29 2.51
CA ALA A 191 -13.89 -11.02 1.95
C ALA A 191 -12.42 -11.03 1.47
N LEU A 192 -11.66 -12.08 1.79
CA LEU A 192 -10.24 -12.16 1.44
C LEU A 192 -10.06 -12.38 -0.06
N VAL A 193 -9.01 -11.77 -0.62
CA VAL A 193 -8.61 -12.00 -2.01
C VAL A 193 -7.30 -12.79 -2.01
N ILE A 194 -7.38 -14.04 -2.45
CA ILE A 194 -6.24 -14.95 -2.58
C ILE A 194 -5.85 -15.05 -4.05
N THR A 195 -4.80 -14.35 -4.47
CA THR A 195 -4.27 -14.43 -5.85
C THR A 195 -3.13 -15.44 -5.98
N GLY A 196 -2.43 -15.72 -4.88
CA GLY A 196 -1.06 -16.23 -4.92
C GLY A 196 -0.05 -15.16 -5.39
N PRO A 197 1.25 -15.50 -5.41
CA PRO A 197 2.30 -14.56 -5.82
C PRO A 197 2.12 -14.17 -7.30
N SER A 198 2.04 -12.87 -7.57
CA SER A 198 1.83 -12.36 -8.94
C SER A 198 3.10 -12.36 -9.79
N GLY A 199 4.28 -12.40 -9.14
CA GLY A 199 5.58 -12.29 -9.79
C GLY A 199 5.99 -10.85 -10.13
N THR A 200 5.26 -9.84 -9.66
CA THR A 200 5.61 -8.41 -9.79
C THR A 200 5.32 -7.67 -8.49
N ASN A 201 5.77 -6.43 -8.34
CA ASN A 201 5.36 -5.54 -7.25
C ASN A 201 5.43 -4.09 -7.71
N VAL A 202 4.28 -3.42 -7.72
CA VAL A 202 4.14 -1.99 -8.00
C VAL A 202 3.30 -1.29 -6.92
N SER A 203 3.47 -1.72 -5.66
CA SER A 203 2.79 -1.20 -4.45
C SER A 203 1.34 -1.69 -4.29
N ASP A 204 0.48 -0.92 -3.62
CA ASP A 204 -0.94 -1.19 -3.45
C ASP A 204 -1.79 -0.66 -4.62
N LEU A 205 -2.91 -1.34 -4.87
CA LEU A 205 -3.98 -0.90 -5.77
C LEU A 205 -5.31 -0.96 -5.03
N TRP A 206 -5.94 0.19 -4.80
CA TRP A 206 -7.23 0.30 -4.15
C TRP A 206 -8.32 0.71 -5.15
N MET A 207 -9.52 0.16 -4.98
CA MET A 207 -10.69 0.51 -5.78
C MET A 207 -11.89 0.72 -4.87
N GLY A 208 -12.64 1.79 -5.08
CA GLY A 208 -13.81 2.08 -4.26
C GLY A 208 -14.96 2.66 -5.06
N TRP A 209 -16.18 2.25 -4.73
CA TRP A 209 -17.41 2.72 -5.34
C TRP A 209 -18.52 2.78 -4.30
N ARG A 210 -19.42 3.76 -4.42
CA ARG A 210 -20.62 3.87 -3.60
C ARG A 210 -21.78 4.34 -4.46
N GLN A 211 -22.94 3.73 -4.29
CA GLN A 211 -24.16 4.16 -4.95
C GLN A 211 -24.46 5.62 -4.58
N ASP A 212 -24.76 6.44 -5.58
CA ASP A 212 -25.25 7.80 -5.32
C ASP A 212 -26.61 7.74 -4.62
N GLY A 213 -26.84 8.70 -3.72
CA GLY A 213 -28.09 8.84 -2.95
C GLY A 213 -29.25 9.39 -3.77
#